data_AF-A0A8T3QZW2-F1
#
_entry.id   AF-A0A8T3QZW2-F1
#
_cell.length_a   1.000
_cell.length_b   1.000
_cell.length_c   1.000
_cell.angle_alpha   90.00
_cell.angle_beta   90.00
_cell.angle_gamma   90.00
#
_symmetry.space_group_name_H-M   'P 1'
#
loop_
_entity.id
_entity.type
_entity.pdbx_description
1 polymer ?
#
loop_
_entity_poly.entity_id
_entity_poly.type
_entity_poly.pdbx_seq_one_letter_code
_entity_poly.pdbx_strand_id
1 'polypeptide(L)'
;MSERIRRSRLSSPLVWPRLRALGRPLIAVTLGLVVAGLLVLLTGKDPAAAAVALVKGSIGSPSAIAGTLSLATPLLFSALAFAAAFRGSMFNAGVDG
;
A
#
# COMPACT_ATOMS: atom_id res chain seq x y z
N MET A 1 23.69 -35.87 37.29
CA MET A 1 22.58 -35.16 37.95
C MET A 1 22.10 -34.05 37.02
N SER A 2 21.08 -34.37 36.22
CA SER A 2 20.11 -33.48 35.54
C SER A 2 20.69 -32.42 34.60
N GLU A 3 20.73 -32.64 33.28
CA GLU A 3 19.54 -32.71 32.42
C GLU A 3 18.54 -31.55 32.66
N ARG A 4 19.05 -30.39 33.09
CA ARG A 4 18.25 -29.19 33.25
C ARG A 4 18.15 -28.40 31.93
N ILE A 5 16.99 -28.62 31.31
CA ILE A 5 16.11 -27.54 30.86
C ILE A 5 16.58 -26.89 29.54
N ARG A 6 16.19 -27.50 28.42
CA ARG A 6 14.91 -27.25 27.70
C ARG A 6 14.98 -26.05 26.76
N ARG A 7 14.89 -26.45 25.48
CA ARG A 7 13.92 -25.93 24.51
C ARG A 7 14.16 -24.51 23.99
N SER A 8 14.62 -24.52 22.75
CA SER A 8 14.02 -23.75 21.66
C SER A 8 14.01 -22.23 21.84
N ARG A 9 15.19 -21.62 21.73
CA ARG A 9 15.30 -20.39 20.94
C ARG A 9 15.24 -20.72 19.44
N LEU A 10 14.19 -21.41 19.00
CA LEU A 10 13.75 -21.24 17.61
C LEU A 10 12.93 -19.96 17.61
N SER A 11 13.66 -18.85 17.74
CA SER A 11 13.16 -17.50 17.61
C SER A 11 12.47 -17.42 16.26
N SER A 12 11.16 -17.18 16.28
CA SER A 12 10.36 -16.96 15.09
C SER A 12 11.13 -16.06 14.12
N PRO A 13 11.38 -16.49 12.87
CA PRO A 13 12.23 -15.75 11.95
C PRO A 13 11.66 -14.34 11.77
N LEU A 14 12.54 -13.37 11.55
CA LEU A 14 12.29 -11.93 11.34
C LEU A 14 11.12 -11.56 10.39
N VAL A 15 10.53 -12.54 9.72
CA VAL A 15 9.43 -12.49 8.75
C VAL A 15 8.07 -12.22 9.43
N TRP A 16 7.79 -12.84 10.57
CA TRP A 16 6.45 -12.77 11.19
C TRP A 16 6.00 -11.36 11.64
N PRO A 17 6.88 -10.52 12.23
CA PRO A 17 6.52 -9.14 12.56
C PRO A 17 6.30 -8.27 11.31
N ARG A 18 7.04 -8.54 10.22
CA ARG A 18 6.96 -7.78 8.96
C ARG A 18 5.68 -8.08 8.18
N LEU A 19 5.26 -9.34 8.13
CA LEU A 19 3.99 -9.72 7.49
C LEU A 19 2.79 -9.10 8.22
N ARG A 20 2.82 -9.05 9.56
CA ARG A 20 1.78 -8.38 10.36
C ARG A 20 1.70 -6.87 10.07
N ALA A 21 2.83 -6.23 9.74
CA ALA A 21 2.85 -4.82 9.40
C ALA A 21 2.16 -4.49 8.06
N LEU A 22 1.97 -5.48 7.17
CA LEU A 22 1.25 -5.30 5.90
C LEU A 22 -0.28 -5.28 6.05
N GLY A 23 -0.83 -5.67 7.20
CA GLY A 23 -2.28 -5.71 7.38
C GLY A 23 -2.95 -4.34 7.17
N ARG A 24 -2.35 -3.27 7.71
CA ARG A 24 -2.89 -1.90 7.59
C ARG A 24 -2.92 -1.38 6.14
N PRO A 25 -1.81 -1.42 5.37
CA PRO A 25 -1.84 -0.96 3.98
C PRO A 25 -2.76 -1.82 3.11
N LEU A 26 -2.84 -3.13 3.35
CA LEU A 26 -3.77 -3.99 2.62
C LEU A 26 -5.23 -3.57 2.83
N ILE A 27 -5.64 -3.33 4.08
CA ILE A 27 -7.00 -2.84 4.39
C ILE A 27 -7.25 -1.50 3.69
N ALA A 28 -6.29 -0.56 3.74
CA ALA A 28 -6.43 0.73 3.08
C ALA A 28 -6.61 0.61 1.56
N VAL A 29 -5.80 -0.24 0.90
CA VAL A 29 -5.90 -0.50 -0.54
C VAL A 29 -7.24 -1.16 -0.87
N THR A 30 -7.67 -2.17 -0.10
CA THR A 30 -8.96 -2.84 -0.31
C THR A 30 -10.12 -1.86 -0.19
N LEU A 31 -10.14 -1.01 0.84
CA LEU A 31 -11.18 0.01 0.99
C LEU A 31 -11.17 1.01 -0.17
N GLY A 32 -9.99 1.45 -0.61
CA GLY A 32 -9.85 2.31 -1.79
C GLY A 32 -10.42 1.67 -3.06
N LEU A 33 -10.15 0.38 -3.28
CA LEU A 33 -10.70 -0.35 -4.43
C LEU A 33 -12.22 -0.53 -4.34
N VAL A 34 -12.76 -0.79 -3.15
CA VAL A 34 -14.22 -0.86 -2.92
C VAL A 34 -14.87 0.48 -3.24
N VAL A 35 -14.33 1.59 -2.71
CA VAL A 35 -14.85 2.93 -2.99
C VAL A 35 -14.76 3.25 -4.48
N ALA A 36 -13.64 2.96 -5.14
CA ALA A 36 -13.50 3.13 -6.59
C ALA A 36 -14.54 2.32 -7.38
N GLY A 37 -14.78 1.06 -7.00
CA GLY A 37 -15.81 0.22 -7.60
C GLY A 37 -17.22 0.76 -7.41
N LEU A 38 -17.54 1.26 -6.21
CA LEU A 38 -18.81 1.93 -5.94
C LEU A 38 -18.99 3.19 -6.80
N LEU A 39 -17.94 4.00 -6.97
CA LEU A 39 -17.98 5.17 -7.84
C LEU A 39 -18.26 4.77 -9.30
N VAL A 40 -17.67 3.68 -9.78
CA VAL A 40 -17.97 3.16 -11.13
C VAL A 40 -19.44 2.73 -11.24
N LEU A 41 -19.97 2.02 -10.23
CA LEU A 41 -21.39 1.62 -10.20
C LEU A 41 -22.33 2.82 -10.27
N LEU A 42 -22.01 3.91 -9.57
CA LEU A 42 -22.81 5.15 -9.59
C LEU A 42 -22.88 5.78 -10.99
N THR A 43 -21.91 5.50 -11.87
CA THR A 43 -21.95 5.94 -13.28
C THR A 43 -22.75 5.03 -14.20
N GLY A 44 -23.38 3.97 -13.66
CA GLY A 44 -24.11 2.96 -14.42
C GLY A 44 -23.23 1.99 -15.21
N LYS A 45 -21.92 1.94 -14.92
CA LYS A 45 -20.96 1.05 -15.58
C LYS A 45 -20.64 -0.16 -14.72
N ASP A 46 -20.23 -1.25 -15.37
CA ASP A 46 -19.75 -2.45 -14.70
C ASP A 46 -18.33 -2.24 -14.10
N PRO A 47 -18.15 -2.38 -12.77
CA PRO A 47 -16.86 -2.28 -12.10
C PRO A 47 -15.85 -3.33 -12.56
N ALA A 48 -16.31 -4.53 -12.91
CA ALA A 48 -15.40 -5.59 -13.38
C ALA A 48 -14.81 -5.21 -14.75
N ALA A 49 -15.64 -4.76 -15.69
CA ALA A 49 -15.18 -4.21 -16.96
C ALA A 49 -14.25 -3.00 -16.77
N ALA A 50 -14.56 -2.09 -15.83
CA ALA A 50 -13.70 -0.95 -15.53
C ALA A 50 -12.34 -1.37 -14.95
N ALA A 51 -12.31 -2.39 -14.08
CA ALA A 51 -11.07 -2.95 -13.56
C ALA A 51 -10.21 -3.56 -14.68
N VAL A 52 -10.82 -4.32 -15.59
CA VAL A 52 -10.11 -4.87 -16.76
C VAL A 52 -9.56 -3.75 -17.65
N ALA A 53 -10.35 -2.70 -17.89
CA ALA A 53 -9.92 -1.54 -18.67
C ALA A 53 -8.74 -0.82 -17.99
N LEU A 54 -8.77 -0.67 -16.66
CA LEU A 54 -7.68 -0.06 -15.88
C LEU A 54 -6.39 -0.88 -15.95
N VAL A 55 -6.47 -2.21 -15.84
CA VAL A 55 -5.30 -3.08 -15.99
C VAL A 55 -4.72 -2.98 -17.40
N LYS A 56 -5.57 -3.04 -18.44
CA LYS A 56 -5.11 -2.87 -19.83
C LYS A 56 -4.50 -1.48 -20.07
N GLY A 57 -5.10 -0.44 -19.51
CA GLY A 57 -4.62 0.94 -19.65
C GLY A 57 -3.35 1.25 -18.88
N SER A 58 -3.04 0.49 -17.81
CA SER A 58 -1.85 0.71 -16.99
C SER A 58 -0.65 -0.14 -17.42
N ILE A 59 -0.86 -1.40 -17.79
CA ILE A 59 0.23 -2.34 -18.10
C ILE A 59 0.09 -3.07 -19.45
N GLY A 60 -0.93 -2.75 -20.25
CA GLY A 60 -1.22 -3.47 -21.49
C GLY A 60 -0.27 -3.19 -22.67
N SER A 61 0.63 -2.21 -22.55
CA SER A 61 1.66 -1.90 -23.55
C SER A 61 2.88 -1.23 -22.92
N PRO A 62 4.05 -1.20 -23.60
CA PRO A 62 5.23 -0.49 -23.09
C PRO A 62 4.96 1.00 -22.83
N SER A 63 4.16 1.66 -23.67
CA SER A 63 3.77 3.06 -23.48
C SER A 63 2.85 3.24 -22.27
N ALA A 64 1.90 2.32 -22.05
CA ALA A 64 1.04 2.32 -20.87
C ALA A 64 1.85 2.15 -19.57
N ILE A 65 2.83 1.25 -19.57
CA ILE A 65 3.74 1.04 -18.43
C ILE A 65 4.57 2.32 -18.19
N ALA A 66 5.15 2.89 -19.24
CA ALA A 66 5.93 4.13 -19.13
C ALA A 66 5.08 5.29 -18.58
N GLY A 67 3.85 5.46 -19.06
CA GLY A 67 2.90 6.45 -18.54
C GLY A 67 2.55 6.21 -17.08
N THR A 68 2.25 4.96 -16.71
CA THR A 68 1.96 4.57 -15.32
C THR A 68 3.13 4.85 -14.40
N LEU A 69 4.36 4.49 -14.79
CA LEU A 69 5.56 4.76 -14.00
C LEU A 69 5.85 6.26 -13.89
N SER A 70 5.63 7.01 -14.96
CA SER A 70 5.82 8.48 -14.98
C SER A 70 4.91 9.18 -13.97
N LEU A 71 3.69 8.67 -13.78
CA LEU A 71 2.75 9.18 -12.77
C LEU A 71 2.99 8.57 -11.38
N ALA A 72 3.26 7.27 -11.30
CA ALA A 72 3.39 6.56 -10.03
C ALA A 72 4.65 6.98 -9.26
N THR A 73 5.76 7.22 -9.95
CA THR A 73 7.04 7.59 -9.33
C THR A 73 6.92 8.83 -8.43
N PRO A 74 6.47 10.00 -8.92
CA PRO A 74 6.33 11.18 -8.07
C PRO A 74 5.28 10.99 -6.97
N LEU A 75 4.20 10.24 -7.22
CA LEU A 75 3.18 9.96 -6.21
C LEU A 75 3.72 9.11 -5.05
N LEU A 76 4.54 8.10 -5.36
CA LEU A 76 5.18 7.25 -4.35
C LEU A 76 6.17 8.05 -3.50
N PHE A 77 6.99 8.90 -4.12
CA PHE A 77 7.89 9.79 -3.38
C PHE A 77 7.13 10.80 -2.52
N SER A 78 6.02 11.34 -3.01
CA SER A 78 5.17 12.26 -2.25
C SER A 78 4.54 11.56 -1.04
N ALA A 79 4.00 10.37 -1.22
CA ALA A 79 3.45 9.58 -0.12
C ALA A 79 4.52 9.18 0.90
N LEU A 80 5.74 8.86 0.45
CA LEU A 80 6.87 8.56 1.31
C LEU A 80 7.33 9.79 2.11
N ALA A 81 7.46 10.94 1.47
CA ALA A 81 7.82 12.21 2.12
C ALA A 81 6.77 12.59 3.17
N PHE A 82 5.48 12.46 2.82
CA PHE A 82 4.38 12.69 3.73
C PHE A 82 4.39 11.72 4.92
N ALA A 83 4.62 10.43 4.67
CA ALA A 83 4.75 9.43 5.74
C ALA A 83 5.94 9.72 6.66
N ALA A 84 7.06 10.22 6.13
CA ALA A 84 8.21 10.65 6.91
C ALA A 84 7.87 11.88 7.78
N ALA A 85 7.22 12.90 7.21
CA ALA A 85 6.78 14.09 7.94
C ALA A 85 5.78 13.76 9.06
N PHE A 86 4.84 12.84 8.82
CA PHE A 86 3.90 12.35 9.81
C PHE A 86 4.58 11.66 11.00
N ARG A 87 5.63 10.86 10.74
CA ARG A 87 6.41 10.22 11.82
C ARG A 87 7.19 11.23 12.66
N GLY A 88 7.65 12.32 12.05
CA GLY A 88 8.32 13.43 12.74
C GLY A 88 7.36 14.35 13.50
N SER A 89 6.05 14.09 13.50
CA SER A 89 5.03 14.97 14.07
C SER A 89 5.08 16.41 13.52
N MET A 90 5.62 16.61 12.31
CA MET A 90 5.81 17.94 11.71
C MET A 90 4.50 18.54 11.16
N PHE A 91 3.35 17.98 11.54
CA PHE A 91 2.02 18.47 11.14
C PHE A 91 1.75 19.91 11.58
N ASN A 92 2.50 20.42 12.56
CA ASN A 92 2.40 21.78 13.07
C ASN A 92 3.62 22.67 12.77
N ALA A 93 4.64 22.20 12.05
CA ALA A 93 5.87 22.97 11.82
C ALA A 93 5.70 24.16 10.84
N GLY A 94 4.48 24.40 10.33
CA GLY A 94 4.14 25.54 9.49
C GLY A 94 2.96 26.39 10.01
N VAL A 95 2.57 26.21 11.28
CA VAL A 95 1.66 27.14 11.98
C VAL A 95 2.45 28.18 12.79
N ASP A 96 3.70 27.87 13.15
CA ASP A 96 4.68 28.84 13.63
C ASP A 96 5.61 29.26 12.48
N GLY A 97 5.11 30.10 11.54
CA GLY A 97 5.94 30.79 10.52
C GLY A 97 5.40 30.72 9.10
#